data_AF-I4MWQ6-F1
#
_entry.id   AF-I4MWQ6-F1
#
_cell.length_a   1.000
_cell.length_b   1.000
_cell.length_c   1.000
_cell.angle_alpha   90.00
_cell.angle_beta   90.00
_cell.angle_gamma   90.00
#
_symmetry.space_group_name_H-M   'P 1'
#
loop_
_entity.id
_entity.type
_entity.pdbx_description
1 polymer ?
#
loop_
_entity_poly.entity_id
_entity_poly.type
_entity_poly.pdbx_seq_one_letter_code
_entity_poly.pdbx_strand_id
1 'polypeptide(L)'
;MIAESDSANGLNYVFSLFAPTTSNLNHYLWGSLDNIQLGQDLTGGKGATFSLAENNVSFNGLNLYALEDAGREGNTVQEVVYGLMKGNADPLEATLNNLLKDYNLSTHSTFDQVAAVTPASAPVALPTLAAANVEQSWWDWAFAA
;
A
#
# COMPACT_ATOMS: atom_id res chain seq x y z
N MET A 1 -4.39 -5.92 -2.41
CA MET A 1 -3.51 -4.73 -2.47
C MET A 1 -3.97 -3.85 -3.61
N ILE A 2 -4.05 -2.54 -3.37
CA ILE A 2 -4.23 -1.51 -4.40
C ILE A 2 -3.07 -0.52 -4.27
N ALA A 3 -2.46 -0.14 -5.40
CA ALA A 3 -1.43 0.89 -5.48
C ALA A 3 -1.96 2.03 -6.33
N GLU A 4 -1.95 3.26 -5.79
CA GLU A 4 -2.62 4.41 -6.39
C GLU A 4 -1.72 5.65 -6.37
N SER A 5 -2.05 6.59 -7.26
CA SER A 5 -1.52 7.94 -7.25
C SER A 5 -2.67 8.93 -7.35
N ASP A 6 -2.55 10.04 -6.65
CA ASP A 6 -3.45 11.19 -6.77
C ASP A 6 -2.92 12.25 -7.76
N SER A 7 -1.78 11.98 -8.40
CA SER A 7 -1.13 12.86 -9.37
C SER A 7 -1.51 12.54 -10.82
N ALA A 8 -1.35 13.53 -11.71
CA ALA A 8 -1.62 13.38 -13.14
C ALA A 8 -0.70 12.35 -13.83
N ASN A 9 0.52 12.16 -13.32
CA ASN A 9 1.46 11.14 -13.77
C ASN A 9 1.40 9.94 -12.84
N GLY A 10 0.26 9.24 -12.85
CA GLY A 10 0.06 8.04 -12.03
C GLY A 10 0.98 6.87 -12.40
N LEU A 11 0.65 5.68 -11.89
CA LEU A 11 1.43 4.48 -12.18
C LEU A 11 1.31 4.05 -13.63
N ASN A 12 2.45 3.84 -14.28
CA ASN A 12 2.55 3.39 -15.65
C ASN A 12 3.41 2.13 -15.74
N TYR A 13 3.02 1.20 -16.61
CA TYR A 13 3.77 -0.04 -16.84
C TYR A 13 4.36 -0.07 -18.24
N VAL A 14 5.67 -0.30 -18.31
CA VAL A 14 6.41 -0.40 -19.57
C VAL A 14 6.63 -1.86 -19.93
N PHE A 15 6.15 -2.23 -21.11
CA PHE A 15 6.41 -3.52 -21.73
C PHE A 15 6.78 -3.32 -23.20
N SER A 16 7.89 -3.94 -23.62
CA SER A 16 8.31 -4.02 -25.01
C SER A 16 8.44 -5.48 -25.43
N LEU A 17 7.70 -5.86 -26.47
CA LEU A 17 7.69 -7.23 -27.02
C LEU A 17 9.06 -7.67 -27.55
N PHE A 18 9.86 -6.73 -28.03
CA PHE A 18 11.15 -7.00 -28.67
C PHE A 18 12.34 -6.81 -27.73
N ALA A 19 12.13 -6.30 -26.52
CA ALA A 19 13.18 -6.20 -25.52
C ALA A 19 13.38 -7.55 -24.80
N PRO A 20 14.61 -7.95 -24.48
CA PRO A 20 14.85 -9.11 -23.64
C PRO A 20 14.11 -9.00 -22.30
N THR A 21 13.61 -10.12 -21.78
CA THR A 21 12.95 -10.16 -20.45
C THR A 21 13.91 -9.77 -19.32
N THR A 22 15.22 -9.99 -19.52
CA THR A 22 16.27 -9.60 -18.59
C THR A 22 16.65 -8.11 -18.68
N SER A 23 16.24 -7.37 -19.71
CA SER A 23 16.57 -5.95 -19.87
C SER A 23 16.01 -5.12 -18.73
N ASN A 24 16.81 -4.29 -18.07
CA ASN A 24 16.35 -3.38 -16.99
C ASN A 24 15.21 -2.45 -17.45
N LEU A 25 15.17 -2.13 -18.75
CA LEU A 25 14.18 -1.27 -19.40
C LEU A 25 13.01 -2.06 -20.01
N ASN A 26 12.64 -3.20 -19.42
CA ASN A 26 11.44 -3.94 -19.79
C ASN A 26 10.70 -4.41 -18.53
N HIS A 27 9.38 -4.54 -18.57
CA HIS A 27 8.56 -5.00 -17.44
C HIS A 27 8.81 -4.21 -16.14
N TYR A 28 8.69 -2.88 -16.19
CA TYR A 28 8.87 -2.01 -15.02
C TYR A 28 7.75 -0.98 -14.89
N LEU A 29 7.55 -0.54 -13.65
CA LEU A 29 6.60 0.49 -13.26
C LEU A 29 7.32 1.82 -13.08
N TRP A 30 6.69 2.91 -13.48
CA TRP A 30 7.18 4.28 -13.25
C TRP A 30 6.01 5.22 -12.96
N GLY A 31 6.33 6.48 -12.66
CA GLY A 31 5.36 7.51 -12.31
C GLY A 31 5.30 7.71 -10.80
N SER A 32 4.19 8.26 -10.33
CA SER A 32 3.97 8.55 -8.91
C SER A 32 3.27 7.39 -8.20
N LEU A 33 3.63 7.18 -6.93
CA LEU A 33 2.96 6.26 -6.00
C LEU A 33 2.75 6.96 -4.67
N ASP A 34 1.49 7.24 -4.37
CA ASP A 34 1.07 8.04 -3.21
C ASP A 34 0.40 7.15 -2.16
N ASN A 35 -0.33 6.12 -2.59
CA ASN A 35 -1.13 5.31 -1.69
C ASN A 35 -0.95 3.80 -1.93
N ILE A 36 -0.84 3.05 -0.85
CA ILE A 36 -0.91 1.59 -0.82
C ILE A 36 -2.01 1.16 0.15
N GLN A 37 -3.00 0.44 -0.35
CA GLN A 37 -4.05 -0.17 0.45
C GLN A 37 -3.85 -1.68 0.52
N LEU A 38 -3.86 -2.24 1.73
CA LEU A 38 -3.72 -3.68 1.99
C LEU A 38 -5.00 -4.21 2.63
N GLY A 39 -5.45 -5.37 2.16
CA GLY A 39 -6.72 -5.94 2.55
C GLY A 39 -7.13 -7.07 1.61
N GLN A 40 -8.38 -7.52 1.75
CA GLN A 40 -8.95 -8.68 1.08
C GLN A 40 -10.11 -8.29 0.17
N ASP A 41 -10.56 -9.25 -0.65
CA ASP A 41 -11.73 -9.12 -1.50
C ASP A 41 -11.68 -7.91 -2.45
N LEU A 42 -10.72 -7.96 -3.37
CA LEU A 42 -10.56 -6.96 -4.42
C LEU A 42 -11.76 -6.99 -5.37
N THR A 43 -12.39 -5.83 -5.54
CA THR A 43 -13.50 -5.58 -6.46
C THR A 43 -13.18 -4.43 -7.41
N GLY A 44 -14.01 -4.23 -8.44
CA GLY A 44 -13.82 -3.18 -9.44
C GLY A 44 -13.00 -3.61 -10.66
N GLY A 45 -12.28 -2.67 -11.27
CA GLY A 45 -11.57 -2.86 -12.52
C GLY A 45 -12.46 -2.74 -13.76
N LYS A 46 -11.86 -2.89 -14.96
CA LYS A 46 -12.56 -2.79 -16.27
C LYS A 46 -13.36 -1.48 -16.44
N GLY A 47 -12.82 -0.36 -15.96
CA GLY A 47 -13.46 0.96 -16.03
C GLY A 47 -14.18 1.39 -14.75
N ALA A 48 -14.30 0.51 -13.75
CA ALA A 48 -14.69 0.87 -12.40
C ALA A 48 -13.45 1.02 -11.50
N THR A 49 -13.53 1.92 -10.51
CA THR A 49 -12.51 2.10 -9.48
C THR A 49 -12.28 0.79 -8.72
N PHE A 50 -11.02 0.46 -8.42
CA PHE A 50 -10.70 -0.67 -7.57
C PHE A 50 -11.08 -0.38 -6.12
N SER A 51 -11.54 -1.39 -5.40
CA SER A 51 -11.85 -1.28 -3.97
C SER A 51 -11.58 -2.60 -3.26
N LEU A 52 -11.29 -2.55 -1.96
CA LEU A 52 -11.18 -3.71 -1.08
C LEU A 52 -12.42 -3.75 -0.20
N ALA A 53 -13.17 -4.86 -0.22
CA ALA A 53 -14.32 -4.99 0.67
C ALA A 53 -13.88 -5.08 2.15
N GLU A 54 -12.72 -5.69 2.40
CA GLU A 54 -12.04 -5.67 3.69
C GLU A 54 -10.74 -4.86 3.56
N ASN A 55 -10.78 -3.58 3.91
CA ASN A 55 -9.57 -2.74 3.98
C ASN A 55 -8.95 -2.83 5.38
N ASN A 56 -7.76 -3.43 5.47
CA ASN A 56 -7.07 -3.67 6.74
C ASN A 56 -6.09 -2.56 7.10
N VAL A 57 -5.48 -1.88 6.13
CA VAL A 57 -4.59 -0.75 6.38
C VAL A 57 -4.36 0.03 5.08
N SER A 58 -4.26 1.35 5.20
CA SER A 58 -3.94 2.22 4.08
C SER A 58 -2.79 3.16 4.44
N PHE A 59 -1.71 3.08 3.67
CA PHE A 59 -0.59 4.01 3.71
C PHE A 59 -0.81 5.05 2.61
N ASN A 60 -0.98 6.31 2.97
CA ASN A 60 -1.20 7.44 2.08
C ASN A 60 0.03 8.36 2.10
N GLY A 61 0.15 9.30 1.16
CA GLY A 61 1.25 10.28 1.20
C GLY A 61 2.65 9.66 1.17
N LEU A 62 2.81 8.51 0.51
CA LEU A 62 4.13 7.90 0.27
C LEU A 62 5.00 8.81 -0.60
N ASN A 63 4.38 9.57 -1.49
CA ASN A 63 5.00 10.59 -2.36
C ASN A 63 6.26 10.04 -3.07
N LEU A 64 6.17 8.80 -3.55
CA LEU A 64 7.24 8.18 -4.32
C LEU A 64 7.11 8.56 -5.79
N TYR A 65 8.23 8.77 -6.45
CA TYR A 65 8.24 9.09 -7.88
C TYR A 65 9.40 8.40 -8.59
N ALA A 66 9.12 7.89 -9.79
CA ALA A 66 10.09 7.32 -10.69
C ALA A 66 9.93 7.90 -12.10
N LEU A 67 11.06 8.26 -12.71
CA LEU A 67 11.12 8.72 -14.11
C LEU A 67 10.74 7.59 -15.07
N GLU A 68 10.22 7.96 -16.24
CA GLU A 68 9.80 7.01 -17.27
C GLU A 68 10.91 6.05 -17.69
N ASP A 69 12.17 6.46 -17.66
CA ASP A 69 13.32 5.64 -18.06
C ASP A 69 14.10 5.05 -16.87
N ALA A 70 13.55 5.10 -15.65
CA ALA A 70 14.22 4.61 -14.44
C ALA A 70 14.53 3.09 -14.49
N GLY A 71 13.77 2.32 -15.27
CA GLY A 71 13.90 0.86 -15.33
C GLY A 71 13.51 0.19 -14.02
N ARG A 72 13.98 -1.05 -13.78
CA ARG A 72 13.68 -1.82 -12.57
C ARG A 72 14.61 -1.54 -11.40
N GLU A 73 15.90 -1.41 -11.68
CA GLU A 73 16.95 -1.30 -10.66
C GLU A 73 17.07 0.15 -10.16
N GLY A 74 17.05 0.35 -8.83
CA GLY A 74 17.14 1.68 -8.21
C GLY A 74 15.85 2.50 -8.33
N ASN A 75 14.76 1.87 -8.74
CA ASN A 75 13.44 2.47 -8.87
C ASN A 75 12.57 2.05 -7.69
N THR A 76 12.42 2.93 -6.71
CA THR A 76 11.67 2.63 -5.47
C THR A 76 10.19 2.33 -5.74
N VAL A 77 9.56 2.96 -6.75
CA VAL A 77 8.17 2.66 -7.13
C VAL A 77 8.04 1.21 -7.58
N GLN A 78 8.93 0.78 -8.47
CA GLN A 78 9.00 -0.62 -8.92
C GLN A 78 9.30 -1.55 -7.75
N GLU A 79 10.29 -1.24 -6.91
CA GLU A 79 10.72 -2.10 -5.81
C GLU A 79 9.60 -2.32 -4.79
N VAL A 80 8.84 -1.27 -4.44
CA VAL A 80 7.69 -1.35 -3.54
C VAL A 80 6.58 -2.20 -4.14
N VAL A 81 6.08 -1.84 -5.34
CA VAL A 81 4.92 -2.54 -5.91
C VAL A 81 5.27 -3.98 -6.29
N TYR A 82 6.41 -4.19 -6.95
CA TYR A 82 6.84 -5.53 -7.35
C TYR A 82 7.29 -6.39 -6.17
N GLY A 83 7.83 -5.77 -5.11
CA GLY A 83 8.09 -6.44 -3.83
C GLY A 83 6.80 -7.02 -3.26
N LEU A 84 5.76 -6.18 -3.10
CA LEU A 84 4.46 -6.61 -2.58
C LEU A 84 3.81 -7.69 -3.44
N MET A 85 3.91 -7.60 -4.78
CA MET A 85 3.44 -8.65 -5.69
C MET A 85 4.12 -10.00 -5.48
N LYS A 86 5.36 -10.02 -4.98
CA LYS A 86 6.11 -11.23 -4.63
C LYS A 86 5.94 -11.64 -3.16
N GLY A 87 5.12 -10.94 -2.39
CA GLY A 87 4.97 -11.16 -0.96
C GLY A 87 6.17 -10.69 -0.13
N ASN A 88 6.98 -9.76 -0.66
CA ASN A 88 8.06 -9.11 0.08
C ASN A 88 7.68 -7.66 0.41
N ALA A 89 7.51 -7.36 1.71
CA ALA A 89 7.19 -6.03 2.20
C ALA A 89 8.43 -5.16 2.51
N ASP A 90 9.65 -5.69 2.48
CA ASP A 90 10.87 -4.98 2.89
C ASP A 90 11.03 -3.59 2.21
N PRO A 91 10.78 -3.43 0.89
CA PRO A 91 10.93 -2.11 0.26
C PRO A 91 9.87 -1.10 0.73
N LEU A 92 8.64 -1.58 1.02
CA LEU A 92 7.59 -0.74 1.61
C LEU A 92 7.97 -0.36 3.04
N GLU A 93 8.44 -1.31 3.85
CA GLU A 93 8.88 -1.04 5.22
C GLU A 93 10.04 -0.05 5.27
N ALA A 94 11.01 -0.16 4.37
CA ALA A 94 12.11 0.79 4.26
C ALA A 94 11.60 2.20 3.93
N THR A 95 10.63 2.32 3.02
CA THR A 95 9.96 3.59 2.69
C THR A 95 9.25 4.17 3.90
N LEU A 96 8.44 3.36 4.60
CA LEU A 96 7.70 3.79 5.78
C LEU A 96 8.64 4.21 6.92
N ASN A 97 9.72 3.47 7.17
CA ASN A 97 10.72 3.83 8.16
C ASN A 97 11.38 5.18 7.86
N ASN A 98 11.66 5.46 6.58
CA ASN A 98 12.20 6.76 6.18
C ASN A 98 11.24 7.91 6.43
N LEU A 99 9.93 7.70 6.30
CA LEU A 99 8.90 8.71 6.59
C LEU A 99 8.66 8.86 8.10
N LEU A 100 8.62 7.75 8.83
CA LEU A 100 8.31 7.71 10.25
C LEU A 100 9.46 8.21 11.13
N LYS A 101 10.71 8.16 10.66
CA LYS A 101 11.88 8.61 11.43
C LYS A 101 11.77 10.08 11.88
N ASP A 102 11.12 10.93 11.09
CA ASP A 102 10.96 12.36 11.39
C ASP A 102 10.06 12.58 12.63
N TYR A 103 9.26 11.57 12.98
CA TYR A 103 8.42 11.51 14.17
C TYR A 103 9.03 10.66 15.28
N ASN A 104 10.29 10.22 15.13
CA ASN A 104 10.95 9.27 16.03
C ASN A 104 10.17 7.94 16.14
N LEU A 105 9.58 7.49 15.03
CA LEU A 105 8.84 6.24 14.90
C LEU A 105 9.48 5.32 13.86
N SER A 106 8.97 4.08 13.78
CA SER A 106 9.38 3.08 12.80
C SER A 106 8.22 2.14 12.48
N THR A 107 8.44 1.19 11.56
CA THR A 107 7.50 0.08 11.30
C THR A 107 7.34 -0.87 12.49
N HIS A 108 8.17 -0.74 13.53
CA HIS A 108 8.02 -1.46 14.80
C HIS A 108 7.14 -0.71 15.81
N SER A 109 6.77 0.55 15.52
CA SER A 109 5.83 1.31 16.33
C SER A 109 4.41 0.79 16.11
N THR A 110 3.59 0.83 17.16
CA THR A 110 2.17 0.47 17.03
C THR A 110 1.41 1.54 16.26
N PHE A 111 0.29 1.17 15.65
CA PHE A 111 -0.61 2.13 15.00
C PHE A 111 -1.06 3.24 15.94
N ASP A 112 -1.29 2.95 17.23
CA ASP A 112 -1.65 3.98 18.23
C ASP A 112 -0.52 4.98 18.47
N GLN A 113 0.74 4.52 18.47
CA GLN A 113 1.90 5.41 18.59
C GLN A 113 2.03 6.33 17.36
N VAL A 114 1.75 5.80 16.16
CA VAL A 114 1.71 6.58 14.92
C VAL A 114 0.57 7.60 14.98
N ALA A 115 -0.63 7.19 15.39
CA ALA A 115 -1.80 8.05 15.49
C ALA A 115 -1.61 9.20 16.50
N ALA A 116 -0.86 8.97 17.58
CA ALA A 116 -0.65 9.97 18.63
C ALA A 116 0.22 11.15 18.19
N VAL A 117 1.08 10.97 17.19
CA VAL A 117 2.08 11.99 16.78
C VAL A 117 1.87 12.50 15.36
N THR A 118 1.05 11.81 14.56
CA THR A 118 0.77 12.23 13.19
C THR A 118 -0.51 13.07 13.14
N PRO A 119 -0.51 14.26 12.50
CA PRO A 119 -1.71 15.09 12.37
C PRO A 119 -2.79 14.34 11.59
N ALA A 120 -4.07 14.68 11.72
CA ALA A 120 -5.20 13.99 11.07
C ALA A 120 -5.13 13.89 9.51
N SER A 121 -4.11 14.49 8.88
CA SER A 121 -3.74 14.37 7.46
C SER A 121 -2.52 13.45 7.23
N ALA A 122 -2.23 12.57 8.19
CA ALA A 122 -1.07 11.68 8.23
C ALA A 122 -0.96 10.73 7.03
N PRO A 123 0.26 10.27 6.70
CA PRO A 123 0.50 9.28 5.65
C PRO A 123 0.00 7.86 5.99
N VAL A 124 -0.75 7.68 7.08
CA VAL A 124 -1.33 6.38 7.44
C VAL A 124 -2.78 6.64 7.81
N ALA A 125 -3.70 6.29 6.91
CA ALA A 125 -5.06 6.08 7.34
C ALA A 125 -5.08 4.75 8.08
N LEU A 126 -5.29 4.84 9.40
CA LEU A 126 -5.57 3.66 10.18
C LEU A 126 -6.74 2.92 9.52
N PRO A 127 -6.75 1.57 9.52
CA PRO A 127 -8.02 0.90 9.31
C PRO A 127 -9.05 1.58 10.19
N THR A 128 -10.18 1.98 9.60
CA THR A 128 -11.38 1.93 10.39
C THR A 128 -11.49 0.45 10.77
N LEU A 129 -11.04 0.11 11.97
CA LEU A 129 -11.74 -0.87 12.77
C LEU A 129 -13.16 -0.30 12.83
N ALA A 130 -13.97 -0.55 11.78
CA ALA A 130 -15.38 -0.72 11.99
C ALA A 130 -15.38 -1.70 13.14
N ALA A 131 -15.74 -1.21 14.33
CA ALA A 131 -15.92 -2.06 15.49
C ALA A 131 -16.79 -3.18 14.95
N ALA A 132 -16.18 -4.34 14.67
CA ALA A 132 -16.91 -5.48 14.17
C ALA A 132 -17.95 -5.65 15.24
N ASN A 133 -19.20 -5.34 14.87
CA ASN A 133 -20.26 -5.00 15.82
C ASN A 133 -20.11 -5.90 17.04
N VAL A 134 -19.80 -5.33 18.21
CA VAL A 134 -19.91 -6.06 19.48
C VAL A 134 -21.41 -6.21 19.80
N GLU A 135 -22.16 -6.67 18.81
CA GLU A 135 -23.53 -7.13 18.84
C GLU A 135 -23.55 -8.49 18.12
N GLN A 136 -22.98 -9.50 18.76
CA GLN A 136 -23.46 -10.86 18.62
C GLN A 136 -23.24 -11.65 19.92
N SER A 137 -23.87 -11.15 20.97
CA SER A 137 -23.99 -11.75 22.29
C SER A 137 -25.02 -12.88 22.36
N TRP A 138 -25.19 -13.70 21.32
CA TRP A 138 -26.27 -14.71 21.28
C TRP A 138 -25.79 -16.17 21.31
N TRP A 139 -24.48 -16.44 21.36
CA TRP A 139 -23.94 -17.80 21.49
C TRP A 139 -23.62 -18.22 22.93
N ASP A 140 -23.55 -17.29 23.89
CA ASP A 140 -23.16 -17.58 25.28
C ASP A 140 -24.27 -18.23 26.14
N TRP A 141 -25.46 -18.46 25.57
CA TRP A 141 -26.61 -19.02 26.29
C TRP A 141 -26.92 -20.48 25.90
N ALA A 142 -26.12 -21.09 25.01
CA ALA A 142 -26.43 -22.40 24.43
C ALA A 142 -25.72 -23.61 25.07
N PHE A 143 -24.90 -23.44 26.12
CA PHE A 143 -24.31 -24.58 26.85
C PHE A 143 -24.33 -24.47 28.38
N ALA A 144 -25.19 -23.63 28.93
CA ALA A 144 -25.55 -23.71 30.35
C ALA A 144 -26.91 -24.42 30.51
N ALA A 145 -26.91 -25.74 30.26
CA ALA A 145 -27.92 -26.69 30.73
C ALA A 145 -27.33 -28.10 30.78
#